data_AF-A0A810CVM2-F1
#
_entry.id   AF-A0A810CVM2-F1
#
_cell.length_a   1.000
_cell.length_b   1.000
_cell.length_c   1.000
_cell.angle_alpha   90.00
_cell.angle_beta   90.00
_cell.angle_gamma   90.00
#
_symmetry.space_group_name_H-M   'P 1'
#
loop_
_entity.id
_entity.type
_entity.pdbx_description
1 polymer ?
#
loop_
_entity_poly.entity_id
_entity_poly.type
_entity_poly.pdbx_seq_one_letter_code
_entity_poly.pdbx_strand_id
1 'polypeptide(L)'
;MTASDAGTAPWTGRLTGRGAGVSVLVATAIVVADMIGVGVFTSLGFQVKDIPSGFSILLLWSVGGIVALCGVFSYSELGAMFPRSSGEYNFLGRAYHPAFGFLAGWVSATVGFAAPVALAAMAFGEYAKSVVPDLPPIPLAIGVVWLVSLVQLTGVRHSSTFQLISTILKVVLIVAFLVAGFIIGVPQPIAFTPQPGDLAHIVSAPFAIGLVFVMYSFSGWNAATYIIGEMNMPQQNLPRALLAGTLIVLVLYVALNAVFLYSTPVGALAGQLDVASVAGSAIFGSLGGRIVGAMICVGLISSISAMMWIGPRVMMTMGEDIPALRVFSRKSTSGAPAYAILFQLAVATLLLFTRSFEAVLDFIQFALLFCSFFTVAGVIKLRITDPDLPRPYRAWGYPFTPLVFLLVTAFMMYYLLTERPVQSLSGMFVMLSGLLIYAVFRRRPVAAGTSHNRE
;
A
#
# COMPACT_ATOMS: atom_id res chain seq x y z
N MET A 1 -19.71 -7.66 -42.10
CA MET A 1 -20.60 -6.99 -41.11
C MET A 1 -19.74 -6.56 -39.95
N THR A 2 -19.56 -5.25 -39.84
CA THR A 2 -18.45 -4.55 -39.20
C THR A 2 -18.61 -4.46 -37.68
N ALA A 3 -17.60 -4.95 -36.95
CA ALA A 3 -17.38 -4.65 -35.55
C ALA A 3 -16.61 -3.33 -35.44
N SER A 4 -17.31 -2.21 -35.63
CA SER A 4 -16.81 -0.87 -35.31
C SER A 4 -17.97 -0.10 -34.70
N ASP A 5 -18.03 -0.04 -33.37
CA ASP A 5 -18.73 1.00 -32.58
C ASP A 5 -18.70 0.65 -31.08
N ALA A 6 -17.54 0.25 -30.56
CA ALA A 6 -17.28 0.30 -29.12
C ALA A 6 -16.62 1.65 -28.83
N GLY A 7 -17.45 2.63 -28.45
CA GLY A 7 -17.11 4.04 -28.31
C GLY A 7 -15.76 4.34 -27.66
N THR A 8 -14.79 4.74 -28.49
CA THR A 8 -13.62 5.52 -28.12
C THR A 8 -14.02 6.99 -28.06
N ALA A 9 -14.72 7.39 -26.99
CA ALA A 9 -14.78 8.81 -26.66
C ALA A 9 -13.49 9.15 -25.89
N PRO A 10 -12.55 9.93 -26.46
CA PRO A 10 -11.46 10.47 -25.66
C PRO A 10 -12.10 11.32 -24.56
N TRP A 11 -11.71 11.06 -23.32
CA TRP A 11 -12.21 11.80 -22.16
C TRP A 11 -11.75 13.26 -22.31
N THR A 12 -12.63 14.13 -22.81
CA THR A 12 -12.38 15.56 -23.05
C THR A 12 -12.73 16.43 -21.85
N GLY A 13 -12.84 15.84 -20.66
CA GLY A 13 -13.05 16.57 -19.41
C GLY A 13 -11.90 17.54 -19.17
N ARG A 14 -12.08 18.80 -19.60
CA ARG A 14 -11.26 19.92 -19.13
C ARG A 14 -11.31 19.87 -17.61
N LEU A 15 -10.15 19.80 -16.96
CA LEU A 15 -10.00 20.00 -15.52
C LEU A 15 -10.33 21.48 -15.21
N THR A 16 -11.60 21.83 -15.30
CA THR A 16 -12.12 23.13 -14.86
C THR A 16 -12.24 23.06 -13.35
N GLY A 17 -11.15 23.39 -12.67
CA GLY A 17 -11.13 23.53 -11.23
C GLY A 17 -9.81 24.12 -10.75
N ARG A 18 -9.73 25.45 -10.68
CA ARG A 18 -8.79 26.16 -9.77
C ARG A 18 -9.23 25.99 -8.30
N GLY A 19 -9.60 24.76 -7.92
CA GLY A 19 -9.91 24.35 -6.55
C GLY A 19 -8.75 23.55 -5.99
N ALA A 20 -8.52 23.64 -4.68
CA ALA A 20 -7.40 23.08 -3.93
C ALA A 20 -7.20 21.56 -4.15
N GLY A 21 -6.54 21.18 -5.24
CA GLY A 21 -6.11 19.80 -5.45
C GLY A 21 -4.98 19.41 -4.50
N VAL A 22 -4.83 18.10 -4.31
CA VAL A 22 -3.78 17.48 -3.51
C VAL A 22 -2.42 17.87 -4.08
N SER A 23 -1.55 18.45 -3.24
CA SER A 23 -0.20 18.83 -3.63
C SER A 23 0.71 17.61 -3.75
N VAL A 24 1.84 17.76 -4.45
CA VAL A 24 2.86 16.70 -4.54
C VAL A 24 3.38 16.29 -3.15
N LEU A 25 3.46 17.23 -2.21
CA LEU A 25 3.89 16.96 -0.83
C LEU A 25 2.89 16.06 -0.09
N VAL A 26 1.59 16.34 -0.22
CA VAL A 26 0.55 15.50 0.39
C VAL A 26 0.51 14.12 -0.26
N ALA A 27 0.63 14.04 -1.58
CA ALA A 27 0.70 12.75 -2.29
C ALA A 27 1.96 11.94 -1.88
N THR A 28 3.10 12.61 -1.70
CA THR A 28 4.33 11.98 -1.17
C THR A 28 4.11 11.50 0.26
N ALA A 29 3.46 12.31 1.11
CA ALA A 29 3.13 11.93 2.47
C ALA A 29 2.19 10.72 2.53
N ILE A 30 1.24 10.59 1.59
CA ILE A 30 0.39 9.40 1.46
C ILE A 30 1.23 8.17 1.14
N VAL A 31 2.16 8.24 0.19
CA VAL A 31 3.06 7.12 -0.15
C VAL A 31 3.92 6.71 1.06
N VAL A 32 4.56 7.68 1.72
CA VAL A 32 5.38 7.42 2.92
C VAL A 32 4.52 6.81 4.04
N ALA A 33 3.33 7.34 4.28
CA ALA A 33 2.46 6.86 5.34
C ALA A 33 1.92 5.46 5.08
N ASP A 34 1.51 5.17 3.84
CA ASP A 34 0.97 3.87 3.43
C ASP A 34 2.03 2.79 3.53
N MET A 35 3.27 3.10 3.11
CA MET A 35 4.38 2.16 3.19
C MET A 35 4.85 1.91 4.62
N ILE A 36 5.09 2.97 5.42
CA ILE A 36 5.59 2.83 6.80
C ILE A 36 4.49 2.31 7.72
N GLY A 37 4.30 1.00 7.69
CA GLY A 37 3.41 0.24 8.56
C GLY A 37 4.17 -0.66 9.54
N VAL A 38 3.51 -1.75 9.95
CA VAL A 38 4.02 -2.69 10.95
C VAL A 38 5.25 -3.48 10.46
N GLY A 39 5.33 -3.79 9.16
CA GLY A 39 6.31 -4.73 8.60
C GLY A 39 7.77 -4.42 8.90
N VAL A 40 8.18 -3.14 8.88
CA VAL A 40 9.58 -2.75 9.20
C VAL A 40 9.94 -2.98 10.67
N PHE A 41 8.95 -2.98 11.56
CA PHE A 41 9.14 -3.16 12.99
C PHE A 41 9.09 -4.63 13.43
N THR A 42 8.81 -5.56 12.51
CA THR A 42 8.64 -6.99 12.80
C THR A 42 9.50 -7.92 11.96
N SER A 43 9.64 -7.63 10.65
CA SER A 43 10.23 -8.56 9.67
C SER A 43 11.67 -8.97 10.01
N LEU A 44 12.46 -8.06 10.60
CA LEU A 44 13.85 -8.32 10.95
C LEU A 44 13.98 -9.52 11.91
N GLY A 45 13.05 -9.69 12.86
CA GLY A 45 13.11 -10.76 13.85
C GLY A 45 13.05 -12.14 13.22
N PHE A 46 12.33 -12.27 12.09
CA PHE A 46 12.29 -13.52 11.31
C PHE A 46 13.54 -13.69 10.44
N GLN A 47 14.07 -12.61 9.88
CA GLN A 47 15.21 -12.66 8.96
C GLN A 47 16.52 -13.01 9.66
N VAL A 48 16.76 -12.46 10.86
CA VAL A 48 18.03 -12.67 11.58
C VAL A 48 18.21 -14.09 12.14
N LYS A 49 17.15 -14.92 12.13
CA LYS A 49 17.26 -16.35 12.48
C LYS A 49 18.14 -17.10 11.50
N ASP A 50 17.96 -16.84 10.22
CA ASP A 50 18.58 -17.61 9.13
C ASP A 50 19.68 -16.80 8.41
N ILE A 51 19.73 -15.49 8.64
CA ILE A 51 20.72 -14.57 8.06
C ILE A 51 21.38 -13.76 9.18
N PRO A 52 22.35 -14.34 9.91
CA PRO A 52 23.06 -13.67 11.01
C PRO A 52 24.17 -12.72 10.50
N SER A 53 23.89 -11.94 9.44
CA SER A 53 24.84 -11.01 8.81
C SER A 53 24.22 -9.64 8.61
N GLY A 54 24.86 -8.61 9.20
CA GLY A 54 24.40 -7.23 9.09
C GLY A 54 24.44 -6.73 7.64
N PHE A 55 25.54 -6.96 6.93
CA PHE A 55 25.67 -6.61 5.51
C PHE A 55 24.58 -7.28 4.65
N SER A 56 24.37 -8.59 4.83
CA SER A 56 23.38 -9.34 4.03
C SER A 56 21.95 -8.87 4.29
N ILE A 57 21.60 -8.56 5.54
CA ILE A 57 20.29 -7.99 5.89
C ILE A 57 20.10 -6.59 5.28
N LEU A 58 21.09 -5.68 5.41
CA LEU A 58 20.95 -4.35 4.82
C LEU A 58 20.84 -4.40 3.30
N LEU A 59 21.58 -5.32 2.66
CA LEU A 59 21.47 -5.57 1.23
C LEU A 59 20.07 -6.11 0.86
N LEU A 60 19.52 -7.03 1.66
CA LEU A 60 18.16 -7.56 1.46
C LEU A 60 17.11 -6.44 1.42
N TRP A 61 17.15 -5.53 2.40
CA TRP A 61 16.25 -4.37 2.46
C TRP A 61 16.49 -3.38 1.30
N SER A 62 17.75 -3.18 0.91
CA SER A 62 18.12 -2.33 -0.23
C SER A 62 17.59 -2.90 -1.55
N VAL A 63 17.73 -4.21 -1.77
CA VAL A 63 17.20 -4.92 -2.95
C VAL A 63 15.68 -4.78 -2.99
N GLY A 64 14.98 -4.99 -1.88
CA GLY A 64 13.52 -4.81 -1.83
C GLY A 64 13.06 -3.41 -2.22
N GLY A 65 13.73 -2.36 -1.73
CA GLY A 65 13.40 -0.99 -2.14
C GLY A 65 13.74 -0.68 -3.60
N ILE A 66 14.81 -1.26 -4.15
CA ILE A 66 15.12 -1.16 -5.59
C ILE A 66 14.04 -1.82 -6.44
N VAL A 67 13.52 -2.99 -6.01
CA VAL A 67 12.39 -3.65 -6.68
C VAL A 67 11.13 -2.78 -6.59
N ALA A 68 10.84 -2.18 -5.43
CA ALA A 68 9.71 -1.24 -5.29
C ALA A 68 9.84 -0.04 -6.25
N LEU A 69 11.05 0.53 -6.40
CA LEU A 69 11.33 1.60 -7.37
C LEU A 69 11.10 1.17 -8.82
N CYS A 70 11.41 -0.08 -9.17
CA CYS A 70 11.08 -0.64 -10.49
C CYS A 70 9.57 -0.64 -10.76
N GLY A 71 8.77 -0.95 -9.72
CA GLY A 71 7.31 -0.81 -9.74
C GLY A 71 6.87 0.64 -9.93
N VAL A 72 7.47 1.57 -9.17
CA VAL A 72 7.21 3.02 -9.26
C VAL A 72 7.41 3.55 -10.68
N PHE A 73 8.51 3.20 -11.35
CA PHE A 73 8.75 3.66 -12.73
C PHE A 73 7.68 3.16 -13.70
N SER A 74 7.23 1.92 -13.54
CA SER A 74 6.19 1.33 -14.39
C SER A 74 4.82 1.96 -14.14
N TYR A 75 4.42 2.10 -12.87
CA TYR A 75 3.15 2.73 -12.49
C TYR A 75 3.10 4.22 -12.81
N SER A 76 4.24 4.91 -12.76
CA SER A 76 4.34 6.32 -13.13
C SER A 76 4.01 6.57 -14.60
N GLU A 77 4.39 5.65 -15.50
CA GLU A 77 4.02 5.72 -16.92
C GLU A 77 2.52 5.57 -17.10
N LEU A 78 1.92 4.52 -16.53
CA LEU A 78 0.48 4.28 -16.62
C LEU A 78 -0.34 5.38 -15.96
N GLY A 79 0.07 5.86 -14.80
CA GLY A 79 -0.60 6.93 -14.07
C GLY A 79 -0.54 8.27 -14.79
N ALA A 80 0.55 8.56 -15.50
CA ALA A 80 0.65 9.74 -16.36
C ALA A 80 -0.16 9.61 -17.65
N MET A 81 -0.25 8.41 -18.23
CA MET A 81 -1.08 8.11 -19.41
C MET A 81 -2.58 8.17 -19.09
N PHE A 82 -2.99 7.64 -17.93
CA PHE A 82 -4.39 7.46 -17.56
C PHE A 82 -4.69 8.11 -16.19
N PRO A 83 -4.77 9.46 -16.11
CA PRO A 83 -4.85 10.18 -14.85
C PRO A 83 -6.27 10.16 -14.23
N ARG A 84 -6.71 8.97 -13.79
CA ARG A 84 -7.99 8.75 -13.11
C ARG A 84 -7.75 8.03 -11.79
N SER A 85 -8.36 8.51 -10.70
CA SER A 85 -8.36 7.84 -9.40
C SER A 85 -8.92 6.44 -9.52
N SER A 86 -8.21 5.43 -9.00
CA SER A 86 -8.62 4.02 -8.78
C SER A 86 -7.49 3.00 -8.99
N GLY A 87 -6.27 3.44 -9.35
CA GLY A 87 -5.12 2.56 -9.51
C GLY A 87 -5.33 1.47 -10.56
N GLU A 88 -5.14 0.21 -10.15
CA GLU A 88 -5.19 -0.98 -11.01
C GLU A 88 -6.55 -1.19 -11.68
N TYR A 89 -7.66 -0.76 -11.07
CA TYR A 89 -8.99 -0.81 -11.71
C TYR A 89 -8.97 -0.08 -13.06
N ASN A 90 -8.42 1.14 -13.08
CA ASN A 90 -8.30 1.92 -14.31
C ASN A 90 -7.18 1.38 -15.21
N PHE A 91 -6.01 1.06 -14.66
CA PHE A 91 -4.87 0.62 -15.46
C PHE A 91 -5.12 -0.71 -16.19
N LEU A 92 -5.62 -1.73 -15.49
CA LEU A 92 -5.92 -3.02 -16.10
C LEU A 92 -7.13 -2.95 -17.03
N GLY A 93 -8.10 -2.09 -16.71
CA GLY A 93 -9.24 -1.79 -17.57
C GLY A 93 -8.82 -1.24 -18.93
N ARG A 94 -7.84 -0.32 -18.95
CA ARG A 94 -7.31 0.32 -20.16
C ARG A 94 -6.28 -0.56 -20.89
N ALA A 95 -5.43 -1.27 -20.15
CA ALA A 95 -4.37 -2.08 -20.74
C ALA A 95 -4.87 -3.41 -21.30
N TYR A 96 -5.91 -4.02 -20.72
CA TYR A 96 -6.38 -5.36 -21.08
C TYR A 96 -7.85 -5.41 -21.46
N HIS A 97 -8.74 -5.15 -20.51
CA HIS A 97 -10.20 -5.23 -20.71
C HIS A 97 -10.94 -4.68 -19.48
N PRO A 98 -12.11 -4.02 -19.62
CA PRO A 98 -12.89 -3.50 -18.49
C PRO A 98 -13.23 -4.53 -17.41
N ALA A 99 -13.45 -5.80 -17.78
CA ALA A 99 -13.70 -6.88 -16.83
C ALA A 99 -12.50 -7.16 -15.91
N PHE A 100 -11.27 -7.06 -16.45
CA PHE A 100 -10.06 -7.24 -15.65
C PHE A 100 -9.83 -6.04 -14.72
N GLY A 101 -10.10 -4.83 -15.22
CA GLY A 101 -10.21 -3.65 -14.37
C GLY A 101 -11.17 -3.87 -13.21
N PHE A 102 -12.40 -4.31 -13.48
CA PHE A 102 -13.40 -4.59 -12.44
C PHE A 102 -12.93 -5.64 -11.42
N LEU A 103 -12.30 -6.73 -11.87
CA LEU A 103 -11.73 -7.73 -10.96
C LEU A 103 -10.74 -7.11 -9.97
N ALA A 104 -9.84 -6.24 -10.45
CA ALA A 104 -8.88 -5.57 -9.60
C ALA A 104 -9.54 -4.55 -8.67
N GLY A 105 -10.48 -3.77 -9.19
CA GLY A 105 -11.27 -2.82 -8.38
C GLY A 105 -12.07 -3.52 -7.29
N TRP A 106 -12.66 -4.68 -7.58
CA TRP A 106 -13.40 -5.49 -6.61
C TRP A 106 -12.51 -5.96 -5.46
N VAL A 107 -11.32 -6.47 -5.76
CA VAL A 107 -10.33 -6.85 -4.74
C VAL A 107 -9.92 -5.65 -3.90
N SER A 108 -9.53 -4.54 -4.53
CA SER A 108 -9.10 -3.34 -3.83
C SER A 108 -10.20 -2.74 -2.95
N ALA A 109 -11.43 -2.63 -3.46
CA ALA A 109 -12.56 -2.01 -2.77
C ALA A 109 -13.08 -2.85 -1.59
N THR A 110 -12.94 -4.17 -1.64
CA THR A 110 -13.42 -5.05 -0.57
C THR A 110 -12.34 -5.32 0.47
N VAL A 111 -11.26 -5.97 0.08
CA VAL A 111 -10.27 -6.51 1.02
C VAL A 111 -8.91 -5.83 0.90
N GLY A 112 -8.55 -5.33 -0.28
CA GLY A 112 -7.22 -4.79 -0.58
C GLY A 112 -6.81 -3.59 0.28
N PHE A 113 -7.76 -2.75 0.72
CA PHE A 113 -7.49 -1.67 1.68
C PHE A 113 -8.07 -1.92 3.07
N ALA A 114 -9.27 -2.52 3.16
CA ALA A 114 -9.92 -2.72 4.45
C ALA A 114 -9.13 -3.66 5.36
N ALA A 115 -8.46 -4.69 4.82
CA ALA A 115 -7.66 -5.61 5.62
C ALA A 115 -6.34 -4.97 6.12
N PRO A 116 -5.53 -4.26 5.29
CA PRO A 116 -4.41 -3.48 5.81
C PRO A 116 -4.79 -2.42 6.85
N VAL A 117 -5.96 -1.77 6.69
CA VAL A 117 -6.50 -0.85 7.71
C VAL A 117 -6.74 -1.58 9.03
N ALA A 118 -7.45 -2.71 8.98
CA ALA A 118 -7.70 -3.52 10.16
C ALA A 118 -6.40 -4.00 10.81
N LEU A 119 -5.38 -4.34 10.00
CA LEU A 119 -4.07 -4.75 10.49
C LEU A 119 -3.34 -3.67 11.24
N ALA A 120 -3.22 -2.49 10.64
CA ALA A 120 -2.58 -1.36 11.27
C ALA A 120 -3.33 -0.98 12.56
N ALA A 121 -4.66 -1.11 12.58
CA ALA A 121 -5.47 -0.85 13.77
C ALA A 121 -5.29 -1.91 14.88
N MET A 122 -5.21 -3.19 14.55
CA MET A 122 -4.91 -4.25 15.52
C MET A 122 -3.53 -4.06 16.14
N ALA A 123 -2.52 -3.81 15.30
CA ALA A 123 -1.17 -3.51 15.78
C ALA A 123 -1.15 -2.25 16.65
N PHE A 124 -1.92 -1.21 16.29
CA PHE A 124 -2.11 -0.05 17.14
C PHE A 124 -2.67 -0.43 18.51
N GLY A 125 -3.70 -1.28 18.56
CA GLY A 125 -4.29 -1.75 19.82
C GLY A 125 -3.31 -2.55 20.68
N GLU A 126 -2.48 -3.41 20.06
CA GLU A 126 -1.47 -4.19 20.77
C GLU A 126 -0.32 -3.32 21.29
N TYR A 127 0.26 -2.45 20.46
CA TYR A 127 1.29 -1.51 20.91
C TYR A 127 0.76 -0.52 21.94
N ALA A 128 -0.53 -0.15 21.90
CA ALA A 128 -1.11 0.74 22.88
C ALA A 128 -1.12 0.16 24.31
N LYS A 129 -1.06 -1.17 24.48
CA LYS A 129 -0.86 -1.79 25.81
C LYS A 129 0.43 -1.35 26.49
N SER A 130 1.48 -1.02 25.72
CA SER A 130 2.72 -0.50 26.30
C SER A 130 2.55 0.89 26.92
N VAL A 131 1.51 1.62 26.51
CA VAL A 131 1.20 2.98 26.97
C VAL A 131 0.11 2.95 28.04
N VAL A 132 -0.99 2.25 27.76
CA VAL A 132 -2.17 2.13 28.62
C VAL A 132 -2.55 0.65 28.79
N PRO A 133 -1.92 -0.07 29.75
CA PRO A 133 -2.01 -1.53 29.85
C PRO A 133 -3.42 -2.07 30.12
N ASP A 134 -4.25 -1.29 30.79
CA ASP A 134 -5.58 -1.73 31.26
C ASP A 134 -6.66 -1.68 30.16
N LEU A 135 -6.37 -1.09 29.00
CA LEU A 135 -7.35 -1.01 27.91
C LEU A 135 -7.23 -2.21 26.96
N PRO A 136 -8.37 -2.86 26.63
CA PRO A 136 -8.38 -3.93 25.63
C PRO A 136 -7.99 -3.42 24.22
N PRO A 137 -7.17 -4.16 23.45
CA PRO A 137 -6.71 -3.76 22.12
C PRO A 137 -7.82 -3.50 21.10
N ILE A 138 -8.86 -4.34 21.08
CA ILE A 138 -9.90 -4.29 20.04
C ILE A 138 -10.70 -2.97 20.10
N PRO A 139 -11.20 -2.51 21.25
CA PRO A 139 -11.78 -1.18 21.38
C PRO A 139 -10.88 -0.04 20.93
N LEU A 140 -9.57 -0.09 21.22
CA LEU A 140 -8.60 0.90 20.76
C LEU A 140 -8.44 0.88 19.23
N ALA A 141 -8.35 -0.30 18.64
CA ALA A 141 -8.28 -0.52 17.20
C ALA A 141 -9.53 0.03 16.49
N ILE A 142 -10.73 -0.27 17.01
CA ILE A 142 -11.99 0.27 16.49
C ILE A 142 -12.00 1.80 16.62
N GLY A 143 -11.66 2.31 17.81
CA GLY A 143 -11.65 3.75 18.09
C GLY A 143 -10.77 4.55 17.13
N VAL A 144 -9.55 4.06 16.83
CA VAL A 144 -8.63 4.75 15.92
C VAL A 144 -9.13 4.75 14.47
N VAL A 145 -9.69 3.63 13.98
CA VAL A 145 -10.24 3.55 12.62
C VAL A 145 -11.44 4.48 12.46
N TRP A 146 -12.32 4.52 13.46
CA TRP A 146 -13.49 5.40 13.46
C TRP A 146 -13.08 6.87 13.53
N LEU A 147 -12.16 7.24 14.42
CA LEU A 147 -11.65 8.61 14.54
C LEU A 147 -11.04 9.10 13.22
N VAL A 148 -10.18 8.29 12.60
CA VAL A 148 -9.58 8.62 11.31
C VAL A 148 -10.64 8.72 10.21
N SER A 149 -11.62 7.82 10.20
CA SER A 149 -12.71 7.86 9.21
C SER A 149 -13.57 9.12 9.33
N LEU A 150 -13.82 9.60 10.55
CA LEU A 150 -14.49 10.88 10.78
C LEU A 150 -13.70 12.04 10.18
N VAL A 151 -12.37 12.06 10.34
CA VAL A 151 -11.50 13.06 9.67
C VAL A 151 -11.68 12.98 8.15
N GLN A 152 -11.65 11.78 7.56
CA GLN A 152 -11.81 11.60 6.11
C GLN A 152 -13.18 12.08 5.59
N LEU A 153 -14.24 11.96 6.39
CA LEU A 153 -15.58 12.44 6.04
C LEU A 153 -15.68 13.97 6.00
N THR A 154 -14.78 14.72 6.67
CA THR A 154 -14.79 16.19 6.66
C THR A 154 -14.33 16.82 5.35
N GLY A 155 -13.76 16.04 4.42
CA GLY A 155 -13.39 16.49 3.08
C GLY A 155 -11.91 16.41 2.75
N VAL A 156 -11.59 16.58 1.47
CA VAL A 156 -10.23 16.40 0.92
C VAL A 156 -9.22 17.37 1.53
N ARG A 157 -9.63 18.62 1.82
CA ARG A 157 -8.73 19.64 2.39
C ARG A 157 -8.28 19.32 3.82
N HIS A 158 -9.21 18.96 4.70
CA HIS A 158 -8.89 18.60 6.08
C HIS A 158 -8.10 17.29 6.13
N SER A 159 -8.49 16.32 5.32
CA SER A 159 -7.76 15.07 5.14
C SER A 159 -6.31 15.34 4.71
N SER A 160 -6.10 16.28 3.77
CA SER A 160 -4.76 16.69 3.30
C SER A 160 -3.88 17.21 4.43
N THR A 161 -4.42 18.13 5.24
CA THR A 161 -3.69 18.71 6.37
C THR A 161 -3.38 17.64 7.42
N PHE A 162 -4.37 16.83 7.79
CA PHE A 162 -4.19 15.74 8.75
C PHE A 162 -3.13 14.73 8.29
N GLN A 163 -3.18 14.33 7.02
CA GLN A 163 -2.23 13.39 6.44
C GLN A 163 -0.81 13.95 6.44
N LEU A 164 -0.63 15.21 6.04
CA LEU A 164 0.68 15.85 6.01
C LEU A 164 1.28 15.93 7.43
N ILE A 165 0.51 16.44 8.39
CA ILE A 165 0.96 16.59 9.78
C ILE A 165 1.30 15.23 10.39
N SER A 166 0.41 14.24 10.28
CA SER A 166 0.61 12.91 10.87
C SER A 166 1.80 12.18 10.25
N THR A 167 2.03 12.33 8.94
CA THR A 167 3.20 11.72 8.27
C THR A 167 4.50 12.41 8.64
N ILE A 168 4.53 13.74 8.70
CA ILE A 168 5.72 14.49 9.16
C ILE A 168 6.07 14.06 10.58
N LEU A 169 5.08 14.01 11.48
CA LEU A 169 5.28 13.56 12.85
C LEU A 169 5.86 12.13 12.89
N LYS A 170 5.30 11.19 12.11
CA LYS A 170 5.82 9.82 11.99
C LYS A 170 7.29 9.82 11.58
N VAL A 171 7.64 10.53 10.50
CA VAL A 171 9.01 10.57 9.97
C VAL A 171 9.97 11.20 10.98
N VAL A 172 9.58 12.31 11.62
CA VAL A 172 10.39 12.98 12.65
C VAL A 172 10.65 12.03 13.83
N LEU A 173 9.64 11.30 14.30
CA LEU A 173 9.80 10.35 15.40
C LEU A 173 10.75 9.20 15.02
N ILE A 174 10.63 8.66 13.81
CA ILE A 174 11.55 7.62 13.31
C ILE A 174 12.97 8.17 13.23
N VAL A 175 13.18 9.36 12.65
CA VAL A 175 14.50 9.98 12.55
C VAL A 175 15.09 10.25 13.94
N ALA A 176 14.28 10.72 14.90
CA ALA A 176 14.71 10.92 16.28
C ALA A 176 15.14 9.59 16.93
N PHE A 177 14.39 8.51 16.71
CA PHE A 177 14.76 7.18 17.18
C PHE A 177 16.08 6.70 16.53
N LEU A 178 16.27 6.92 15.23
CA LEU A 178 17.50 6.55 14.52
C LEU A 178 18.72 7.28 15.10
N VAL A 179 18.63 8.60 15.26
CA VAL A 179 19.71 9.42 15.80
C VAL A 179 20.03 9.01 17.23
N ALA A 180 19.01 8.84 18.08
CA ALA A 180 19.19 8.42 19.45
C ALA A 180 19.77 7.00 19.55
N GLY A 181 19.35 6.08 18.68
CA GLY A 181 19.86 4.71 18.63
C GLY A 181 21.35 4.62 18.29
N PHE A 182 21.86 5.48 17.40
CA PHE A 182 23.29 5.53 17.10
C PHE A 182 24.13 6.23 18.18
N ILE A 183 23.58 7.27 18.83
CA ILE A 183 24.31 8.05 19.84
C ILE A 183 24.35 7.33 21.20
N ILE A 184 23.24 6.73 21.61
CA ILE A 184 23.05 6.16 22.96
C ILE A 184 23.18 4.64 22.95
N GLY A 185 22.82 3.98 21.83
CA GLY A 185 22.83 2.52 21.73
C GLY A 185 24.23 1.94 21.87
N VAL A 186 24.31 0.78 22.55
CA VAL A 186 25.58 0.06 22.75
C VAL A 186 25.92 -0.74 21.49
N PRO A 187 27.07 -0.50 20.85
CA PRO A 187 27.48 -1.21 19.65
C PRO A 187 27.53 -2.72 19.87
N GLN A 188 26.85 -3.46 19.00
CA GLN A 188 26.91 -4.92 18.95
C GLN A 188 28.00 -5.40 17.99
N PRO A 189 28.56 -6.61 18.19
CA PRO A 189 29.60 -7.17 17.34
C PRO A 189 29.01 -7.70 16.01
N ILE A 190 28.42 -6.81 15.20
CA ILE A 190 27.90 -7.11 13.88
C ILE A 190 28.60 -6.26 12.82
N ALA A 191 29.07 -6.90 11.75
CA ALA A 191 29.70 -6.21 10.64
C ALA A 191 28.66 -5.76 9.61
N PHE A 192 28.77 -4.50 9.19
CA PHE A 192 28.01 -3.93 8.08
C PHE A 192 28.80 -3.87 6.78
N THR A 193 30.10 -4.17 6.83
CA THR A 193 30.94 -4.36 5.65
C THR A 193 30.91 -5.82 5.20
N PRO A 194 31.15 -6.11 3.90
CA PRO A 194 31.18 -7.48 3.41
C PRO A 194 32.17 -8.36 4.18
N GLN A 195 31.71 -9.51 4.66
CA GLN A 195 32.51 -10.52 5.36
C GLN A 195 32.58 -11.82 4.56
N PRO A 196 33.62 -12.65 4.80
CA PRO A 196 33.66 -14.02 4.27
C PRO A 196 32.41 -14.81 4.70
N GLY A 197 31.68 -15.37 3.72
CA GLY A 197 30.44 -16.12 3.96
C GLY A 197 29.15 -15.36 3.64
N ASP A 198 29.19 -14.02 3.53
CA ASP A 198 27.99 -13.23 3.20
C ASP A 198 27.39 -13.59 1.84
N LEU A 199 28.24 -13.90 0.85
CA LEU A 199 27.77 -14.36 -0.45
C LEU A 199 26.92 -15.63 -0.36
N ALA A 200 27.25 -16.54 0.56
CA ALA A 200 26.46 -17.76 0.77
C ALA A 200 25.07 -17.42 1.33
N HIS A 201 24.97 -16.42 2.22
CA HIS A 201 23.68 -15.93 2.69
C HIS A 201 22.89 -15.25 1.57
N ILE A 202 23.51 -14.42 0.74
CA ILE A 202 22.84 -13.67 -0.33
C ILE A 202 22.22 -14.59 -1.38
N VAL A 203 22.89 -15.69 -1.75
CA VAL A 203 22.38 -16.66 -2.74
C VAL A 203 21.51 -17.76 -2.12
N SER A 204 21.24 -17.69 -0.81
CA SER A 204 20.50 -18.72 -0.08
C SER A 204 18.98 -18.60 -0.23
N ALA A 205 18.26 -19.70 0.01
CA ALA A 205 16.80 -19.69 0.07
C ALA A 205 16.25 -18.74 1.15
N PRO A 206 16.80 -18.67 2.39
CA PRO A 206 16.40 -17.68 3.38
C PRO A 206 16.44 -16.23 2.91
N PHE A 207 17.41 -15.84 2.07
CA PHE A 207 17.45 -14.49 1.52
C PHE A 207 16.30 -14.23 0.56
N ALA A 208 16.02 -15.18 -0.35
CA ALA A 208 14.89 -15.08 -1.27
C ALA A 208 13.54 -15.07 -0.53
N ILE A 209 13.38 -15.90 0.50
CA ILE A 209 12.18 -15.91 1.36
C ILE A 209 12.08 -14.61 2.17
N GLY A 210 13.20 -14.15 2.73
CA GLY A 210 13.31 -12.87 3.44
C GLY A 210 12.87 -11.69 2.59
N LEU A 211 13.12 -11.74 1.28
CA LEU A 211 12.71 -10.71 0.32
C LEU A 211 11.17 -10.61 0.23
N VAL A 212 10.44 -11.71 0.43
CA VAL A 212 8.97 -11.69 0.48
C VAL A 212 8.48 -10.79 1.64
N PHE A 213 9.07 -10.92 2.82
CA PHE A 213 8.75 -10.08 3.99
C PHE A 213 9.17 -8.62 3.80
N VAL A 214 10.32 -8.39 3.17
CA VAL A 214 10.75 -7.02 2.80
C VAL A 214 9.77 -6.40 1.81
N MET A 215 9.39 -7.12 0.75
CA MET A 215 8.45 -6.62 -0.25
C MET A 215 7.07 -6.36 0.34
N TYR A 216 6.64 -7.15 1.34
CA TYR A 216 5.45 -6.85 2.12
C TYR A 216 5.60 -5.52 2.90
N SER A 217 6.75 -5.30 3.54
CA SER A 217 7.04 -4.05 4.27
C SER A 217 7.09 -2.82 3.36
N PHE A 218 7.51 -2.99 2.10
CA PHE A 218 7.53 -1.94 1.08
C PHE A 218 6.19 -1.77 0.34
N SER A 219 5.17 -2.57 0.64
CA SER A 219 3.82 -2.42 0.04
C SER A 219 3.28 -1.00 0.26
N GLY A 220 2.43 -0.51 -0.64
CA GLY A 220 1.89 0.86 -0.59
C GLY A 220 2.69 1.91 -1.39
N TRP A 221 3.78 1.51 -2.04
CA TRP A 221 4.55 2.38 -2.95
C TRP A 221 3.70 2.97 -4.09
N ASN A 222 2.58 2.34 -4.45
CA ASN A 222 1.62 2.76 -5.49
C ASN A 222 0.47 3.64 -4.95
N ALA A 223 0.44 4.00 -3.67
CA ALA A 223 -0.71 4.63 -3.00
C ALA A 223 -1.26 5.89 -3.69
N ALA A 224 -0.39 6.76 -4.21
CA ALA A 224 -0.84 7.99 -4.87
C ALA A 224 -1.63 7.73 -6.18
N THR A 225 -1.53 6.53 -6.77
CA THR A 225 -2.28 6.18 -7.99
C THR A 225 -3.79 6.07 -7.78
N TYR A 226 -4.23 5.91 -6.54
CA TYR A 226 -5.65 5.81 -6.20
C TYR A 226 -6.32 7.18 -6.05
N ILE A 227 -5.55 8.27 -5.98
CA ILE A 227 -6.06 9.64 -5.82
C ILE A 227 -5.64 10.59 -6.96
N ILE A 228 -5.22 10.05 -8.11
CA ILE A 228 -4.69 10.86 -9.23
C ILE A 228 -5.64 11.99 -9.63
N GLY A 229 -6.96 11.72 -9.65
CA GLY A 229 -7.97 12.71 -10.01
C GLY A 229 -8.14 13.85 -9.02
N GLU A 230 -7.58 13.74 -7.81
CA GLU A 230 -7.56 14.81 -6.81
C GLU A 230 -6.25 15.62 -6.86
N MET A 231 -5.22 15.17 -7.60
CA MET A 231 -3.89 15.78 -7.61
C MET A 231 -3.78 17.01 -8.52
N ASN A 232 -2.99 18.00 -8.10
CA ASN A 232 -2.57 19.10 -8.97
C ASN A 232 -1.54 18.60 -10.00
N MET A 233 -1.72 18.93 -11.28
CA MET A 233 -0.82 18.53 -12.38
C MET A 233 -0.44 17.03 -12.32
N PRO A 234 -1.43 16.12 -12.38
CA PRO A 234 -1.24 14.70 -12.04
C PRO A 234 -0.16 14.02 -12.87
N GLN A 235 -0.08 14.33 -14.17
CA GLN A 235 0.89 13.72 -15.09
C GLN A 235 2.36 13.99 -14.73
N GLN A 236 2.63 15.08 -14.00
CA GLN A 236 3.98 15.44 -13.56
C GLN A 236 4.21 15.12 -12.08
N ASN A 237 3.20 15.37 -11.24
CA ASN A 237 3.35 15.27 -9.79
C ASN A 237 3.15 13.85 -9.27
N LEU A 238 2.40 12.99 -9.97
CA LEU A 238 2.29 11.58 -9.57
C LEU A 238 3.64 10.85 -9.62
N PRO A 239 4.41 10.87 -10.74
CA PRO A 239 5.72 10.23 -10.77
C PRO A 239 6.66 10.73 -9.68
N ARG A 240 6.66 12.06 -9.44
CA ARG A 240 7.48 12.70 -8.40
C ARG A 240 7.10 12.21 -7.00
N ALA A 241 5.80 12.13 -6.70
CA ALA A 241 5.32 11.70 -5.39
C ALA A 241 5.65 10.24 -5.09
N LEU A 242 5.42 9.33 -6.06
CA LEU A 242 5.74 7.91 -5.92
C LEU A 242 7.25 7.70 -5.72
N LEU A 243 8.07 8.38 -6.53
CA LEU A 243 9.54 8.29 -6.45
C LEU A 243 10.07 8.85 -5.12
N ALA A 244 9.69 10.07 -4.76
CA ALA A 244 10.17 10.71 -3.53
C ALA A 244 9.74 9.92 -2.29
N GLY A 245 8.49 9.46 -2.24
CA GLY A 245 7.97 8.69 -1.10
C GLY A 245 8.71 7.37 -0.94
N THR A 246 8.88 6.63 -2.03
CA THR A 246 9.58 5.33 -2.01
C THR A 246 11.06 5.47 -1.64
N LEU A 247 11.75 6.52 -2.10
CA LEU A 247 13.15 6.79 -1.74
C LEU A 247 13.29 7.14 -0.25
N ILE A 248 12.40 7.97 0.29
CA ILE A 248 12.38 8.30 1.73
C ILE A 248 12.24 7.01 2.54
N VAL A 249 11.28 6.15 2.18
CA VAL A 249 11.02 4.90 2.91
C VAL A 249 12.18 3.93 2.80
N LEU A 250 12.78 3.77 1.62
CA LEU A 250 13.97 2.94 1.44
C LEU A 250 15.10 3.35 2.39
N VAL A 251 15.42 4.65 2.46
CA VAL A 251 16.46 5.15 3.35
C VAL A 251 16.11 4.89 4.82
N LEU A 252 14.87 5.19 5.23
CA LEU A 252 14.42 4.99 6.61
C LEU A 252 14.44 3.51 7.01
N TYR A 253 14.04 2.61 6.11
CA TYR A 253 13.99 1.17 6.39
C TYR A 253 15.37 0.56 6.53
N VAL A 254 16.29 0.90 5.63
CA VAL A 254 17.69 0.45 5.74
C VAL A 254 18.32 0.99 7.02
N ALA A 255 18.09 2.27 7.34
CA ALA A 255 18.60 2.89 8.57
C ALA A 255 17.99 2.26 9.84
N LEU A 256 16.70 1.96 9.86
CA LEU A 256 16.03 1.30 10.99
C LEU A 256 16.62 -0.08 11.25
N ASN A 257 16.76 -0.90 10.21
CA ASN A 257 17.38 -2.21 10.34
C ASN A 257 18.84 -2.12 10.80
N ALA A 258 19.59 -1.12 10.32
CA ALA A 258 20.95 -0.87 10.79
C ALA A 258 20.98 -0.52 12.28
N VAL A 259 20.09 0.36 12.75
CA VAL A 259 20.00 0.73 14.18
C VAL A 259 19.59 -0.44 15.05
N PHE A 260 18.62 -1.25 14.62
CA PHE A 260 18.20 -2.43 15.38
C PHE A 260 19.37 -3.41 15.58
N LEU A 261 20.09 -3.72 14.50
CA LEU A 261 21.24 -4.60 14.53
C LEU A 261 22.44 -4.01 15.29
N TYR A 262 22.66 -2.70 15.16
CA TYR A 262 23.75 -1.99 15.84
C TYR A 262 23.56 -1.94 17.36
N SER A 263 22.32 -1.73 17.82
CA SER A 263 22.01 -1.46 19.23
C SER A 263 21.61 -2.69 20.03
N THR A 264 21.19 -3.78 19.38
CA THR A 264 20.53 -4.90 20.05
C THR A 264 21.11 -6.24 19.62
N PRO A 265 21.48 -7.14 20.57
CA PRO A 265 22.03 -8.45 20.23
C PRO A 265 21.09 -9.25 19.32
N VAL A 266 21.63 -9.87 18.27
CA VAL A 266 20.85 -10.66 17.30
C VAL A 266 19.99 -11.74 17.97
N GLY A 267 20.52 -12.41 19.00
CA GLY A 267 19.78 -13.43 19.76
C GLY A 267 18.54 -12.88 20.50
N ALA A 268 18.53 -11.59 20.86
CA ALA A 268 17.37 -10.95 21.46
C ALA A 268 16.31 -10.55 20.41
N LEU A 269 16.71 -10.32 19.16
CA LEU A 269 15.82 -9.98 18.05
C LEU A 269 15.21 -11.22 17.39
N ALA A 270 15.95 -12.32 17.35
CA ALA A 270 15.56 -13.54 16.65
C ALA A 270 14.21 -14.08 17.16
N GLY A 271 13.24 -14.12 16.25
CA GLY A 271 11.88 -14.63 16.50
C GLY A 271 10.95 -13.68 17.22
N GLN A 272 11.38 -12.45 17.48
CA GLN A 272 10.52 -11.44 18.06
C GLN A 272 9.63 -10.82 17.00
N LEU A 273 8.33 -10.71 17.34
CA LEU A 273 7.40 -9.90 16.56
C LEU A 273 7.68 -8.41 16.79
N ASP A 274 7.93 -7.98 18.03
CA ASP A 274 8.08 -6.56 18.39
C ASP A 274 9.55 -6.08 18.40
N VAL A 275 10.28 -6.30 17.29
CA VAL A 275 11.71 -5.96 17.14
C VAL A 275 12.01 -4.53 17.59
N ALA A 276 11.17 -3.58 17.20
CA ALA A 276 11.37 -2.18 17.54
C ALA A 276 11.25 -1.90 19.04
N SER A 277 10.30 -2.52 19.74
CA SER A 277 10.15 -2.35 21.20
C SER A 277 11.30 -3.03 21.95
N VAL A 278 11.76 -4.18 21.48
CA VAL A 278 12.95 -4.86 22.00
C VAL A 278 14.18 -3.97 21.84
N ALA A 279 14.39 -3.39 20.66
CA ALA A 279 15.49 -2.46 20.42
C ALA A 279 15.38 -1.18 21.25
N GLY A 280 14.18 -0.60 21.37
CA GLY A 280 13.92 0.52 22.26
C GLY A 280 14.25 0.22 23.72
N SER A 281 13.97 -1.01 24.16
CA SER A 281 14.30 -1.48 25.51
C SER A 281 15.80 -1.65 25.71
N ALA A 282 16.51 -2.12 24.69
CA ALA A 282 17.97 -2.23 24.71
C ALA A 282 18.66 -0.85 24.74
N ILE A 283 18.14 0.14 24.02
CA ILE A 283 18.74 1.48 23.92
C ILE A 283 18.44 2.34 25.17
N PHE A 284 17.18 2.39 25.63
CA PHE A 284 16.75 3.33 26.69
C PHE A 284 16.21 2.65 27.95
N GLY A 285 16.41 1.33 28.11
CA GLY A 285 15.83 0.56 29.20
C GLY A 285 14.32 0.34 29.05
N SER A 286 13.66 -0.16 30.10
CA SER A 286 12.24 -0.56 30.06
C SER A 286 11.28 0.56 29.63
N LEU A 287 11.57 1.81 29.98
CA LEU A 287 10.80 2.97 29.54
C LEU A 287 10.94 3.20 28.03
N GLY A 288 12.11 2.90 27.46
CA GLY A 288 12.40 2.98 26.03
C GLY A 288 11.46 2.15 25.17
N GLY A 289 11.27 0.88 25.54
CA GLY A 289 10.34 -0.01 24.83
C GLY A 289 8.92 0.54 24.79
N ARG A 290 8.46 1.18 25.87
CA ARG A 290 7.14 1.83 25.95
C ARG A 290 7.05 3.08 25.07
N ILE A 291 8.10 3.91 25.06
CA ILE A 291 8.19 5.10 24.19
C ILE A 291 8.16 4.69 22.72
N VAL A 292 8.90 3.65 22.34
CA VAL A 292 8.89 3.13 20.96
C VAL A 292 7.52 2.56 20.59
N GLY A 293 6.87 1.83 21.51
CA GLY A 293 5.48 1.40 21.30
C GLY A 293 4.52 2.57 21.04
N ALA A 294 4.62 3.65 21.83
CA ALA A 294 3.83 4.87 21.63
C ALA A 294 4.12 5.54 20.27
N MET A 295 5.40 5.60 19.88
CA MET A 295 5.83 6.10 18.57
C MET A 295 5.22 5.29 17.42
N ILE A 296 5.21 3.96 17.52
CA ILE A 296 4.60 3.09 16.52
C ILE A 296 3.10 3.35 16.45
N CYS A 297 2.40 3.46 17.58
CA CYS A 297 0.97 3.82 17.60
C CYS A 297 0.69 5.13 16.85
N VAL A 298 1.47 6.20 17.13
CA VAL A 298 1.33 7.48 16.42
C VAL A 298 1.60 7.31 14.92
N GLY A 299 2.58 6.48 14.55
CA GLY A 299 2.86 6.14 13.17
C GLY A 299 1.70 5.41 12.47
N LEU A 300 1.08 4.44 13.13
CA LEU A 300 0.00 3.64 12.53
C LEU A 300 -1.26 4.48 12.25
N ILE A 301 -1.54 5.53 13.03
CA ILE A 301 -2.63 6.49 12.74
C ILE A 301 -2.48 7.08 11.33
N SER A 302 -1.26 7.47 10.96
CA SER A 302 -0.97 8.05 9.64
C SER A 302 -1.14 7.05 8.50
N SER A 303 -0.80 5.77 8.72
CA SER A 303 -1.02 4.68 7.74
C SER A 303 -2.50 4.39 7.55
N ILE A 304 -3.24 4.22 8.66
CA ILE A 304 -4.70 4.00 8.66
C ILE A 304 -5.38 5.16 7.91
N SER A 305 -4.93 6.39 8.13
CA SER A 305 -5.42 7.58 7.44
C SER A 305 -5.18 7.56 5.94
N ALA A 306 -3.96 7.19 5.50
CA ALA A 306 -3.66 7.06 4.09
C ALA A 306 -4.59 6.05 3.42
N MET A 307 -4.74 4.85 4.01
CA MET A 307 -5.58 3.77 3.47
C MET A 307 -7.08 4.10 3.48
N MET A 308 -7.57 4.74 4.55
CA MET A 308 -8.95 5.23 4.64
C MET A 308 -9.23 6.42 3.73
N TRP A 309 -8.19 7.11 3.25
CA TRP A 309 -8.33 8.07 2.17
C TRP A 309 -8.38 7.36 0.82
N ILE A 310 -7.35 6.59 0.46
CA ILE A 310 -7.17 6.13 -0.91
C ILE A 310 -8.14 5.02 -1.32
N GLY A 311 -8.46 4.08 -0.41
CA GLY A 311 -9.29 2.92 -0.74
C GLY A 311 -10.72 3.24 -1.17
N PRO A 312 -11.45 4.16 -0.50
CA PRO A 312 -12.80 4.56 -0.91
C PRO A 312 -12.90 5.12 -2.33
N ARG A 313 -11.80 5.66 -2.88
CA ARG A 313 -11.80 6.20 -4.25
C ARG A 313 -11.96 5.10 -5.30
N VAL A 314 -11.53 3.87 -5.02
CA VAL A 314 -11.77 2.73 -5.92
C VAL A 314 -13.28 2.45 -6.04
N MET A 315 -13.95 2.27 -4.90
CA MET A 315 -15.40 2.02 -4.84
C MET A 315 -16.21 3.18 -5.42
N MET A 316 -15.77 4.42 -5.17
CA MET A 316 -16.36 5.62 -5.78
C MET A 316 -16.28 5.58 -7.31
N THR A 317 -15.10 5.31 -7.87
CA THR A 317 -14.90 5.25 -9.33
C THR A 317 -15.66 4.09 -9.98
N MET A 318 -15.73 2.93 -9.32
CA MET A 318 -16.60 1.84 -9.75
C MET A 318 -18.08 2.27 -9.75
N GLY A 319 -18.51 3.07 -8.77
CA GLY A 319 -19.85 3.66 -8.74
C GLY A 319 -20.11 4.69 -9.84
N GLU A 320 -19.09 5.41 -10.29
CA GLU A 320 -19.19 6.32 -11.45
C GLU A 320 -19.40 5.53 -12.76
N ASP A 321 -18.76 4.37 -12.89
CA ASP A 321 -18.80 3.54 -14.11
C ASP A 321 -20.01 2.58 -14.16
N ILE A 322 -20.52 2.13 -13.01
CA ILE A 322 -21.52 1.06 -12.93
C ILE A 322 -22.80 1.57 -12.26
N PRO A 323 -23.93 1.62 -12.99
CA PRO A 323 -25.20 2.15 -12.46
C PRO A 323 -25.67 1.48 -11.15
N ALA A 324 -25.44 0.16 -11.01
CA ALA A 324 -25.80 -0.59 -9.81
C ALA A 324 -25.04 -0.13 -8.55
N LEU A 325 -23.88 0.50 -8.71
CA LEU A 325 -23.00 0.97 -7.64
C LEU A 325 -23.03 2.50 -7.48
N ARG A 326 -23.94 3.19 -8.18
CA ARG A 326 -24.03 4.66 -8.25
C ARG A 326 -24.16 5.36 -6.89
N VAL A 327 -24.65 4.67 -5.85
CA VAL A 327 -24.68 5.24 -4.49
C VAL A 327 -23.28 5.65 -4.01
N PHE A 328 -22.25 4.90 -4.38
CA PHE A 328 -20.86 5.14 -3.98
C PHE A 328 -20.19 6.29 -4.73
N SER A 329 -20.73 6.73 -5.87
CA SER A 329 -20.18 7.86 -6.62
C SER A 329 -20.54 9.23 -6.03
N ARG A 330 -21.45 9.26 -5.03
CA ARG A 330 -21.91 10.49 -4.39
C ARG A 330 -20.79 11.11 -3.54
N LYS A 331 -20.46 12.36 -3.84
CA LYS A 331 -19.48 13.16 -3.09
C LYS A 331 -20.20 14.15 -2.19
N SER A 332 -19.66 14.40 -1.00
CA SER A 332 -20.08 15.51 -0.15
C SER A 332 -19.77 16.85 -0.81
N THR A 333 -20.31 17.94 -0.26
CA THR A 333 -19.94 19.31 -0.66
C THR A 333 -18.44 19.60 -0.51
N SER A 334 -17.76 18.88 0.39
CA SER A 334 -16.31 18.96 0.64
C SER A 334 -15.47 17.96 -0.19
N GLY A 335 -16.10 17.27 -1.15
CA GLY A 335 -15.44 16.37 -2.10
C GLY A 335 -15.20 14.94 -1.61
N ALA A 336 -15.58 14.60 -0.37
CA ALA A 336 -15.37 13.25 0.17
C ALA A 336 -16.45 12.26 -0.33
N PRO A 337 -16.08 11.06 -0.80
CA PRO A 337 -17.05 10.03 -1.20
C PRO A 337 -17.62 9.31 0.04
N ALA A 338 -18.55 9.97 0.74
CA ALA A 338 -19.01 9.55 2.07
C ALA A 338 -19.49 8.10 2.13
N TYR A 339 -20.32 7.64 1.17
CA TYR A 339 -20.81 6.26 1.17
C TYR A 339 -19.69 5.23 0.94
N ALA A 340 -18.69 5.56 0.14
CA ALA A 340 -17.54 4.67 -0.07
C ALA A 340 -16.64 4.60 1.18
N ILE A 341 -16.46 5.73 1.88
CA ILE A 341 -15.74 5.78 3.16
C ILE A 341 -16.46 4.93 4.21
N LEU A 342 -17.78 5.10 4.33
CA LEU A 342 -18.60 4.32 5.27
C LEU A 342 -18.60 2.82 4.94
N PHE A 343 -18.60 2.46 3.66
CA PHE A 343 -18.47 1.08 3.23
C PHE A 343 -17.13 0.48 3.68
N GLN A 344 -16.01 1.16 3.39
CA GLN A 344 -14.70 0.66 3.81
C GLN A 344 -14.57 0.61 5.34
N LEU A 345 -15.12 1.60 6.06
CA LEU A 345 -15.17 1.60 7.53
C LEU A 345 -15.94 0.37 8.06
N ALA A 346 -17.08 0.05 7.46
CA ALA A 346 -17.88 -1.12 7.86
C ALA A 346 -17.11 -2.43 7.62
N VAL A 347 -16.47 -2.58 6.44
CA VAL A 347 -15.68 -3.78 6.13
C VAL A 347 -14.47 -3.90 7.04
N ALA A 348 -13.70 -2.82 7.26
CA ALA A 348 -12.56 -2.82 8.17
C ALA A 348 -12.98 -3.14 9.61
N THR A 349 -14.10 -2.58 10.08
CA THR A 349 -14.64 -2.87 11.43
C THR A 349 -15.08 -4.32 11.55
N LEU A 350 -15.72 -4.90 10.52
CA LEU A 350 -16.09 -6.32 10.51
C LEU A 350 -14.85 -7.21 10.62
N LEU A 351 -13.78 -6.88 9.88
CA LEU A 351 -12.52 -7.62 9.91
C LEU A 351 -11.85 -7.57 11.29
N LEU A 352 -12.01 -6.49 12.05
CA LEU A 352 -11.51 -6.39 13.44
C LEU A 352 -12.12 -7.43 14.39
N PHE A 353 -13.30 -7.99 14.07
CA PHE A 353 -13.93 -9.05 14.87
C PHE A 353 -13.55 -10.47 14.43
N THR A 354 -12.82 -10.63 13.32
CA THR A 354 -12.40 -11.94 12.83
C THR A 354 -11.13 -12.43 13.53
N ARG A 355 -11.15 -13.64 14.11
CA ARG A 355 -10.03 -14.18 14.91
C ARG A 355 -8.85 -14.75 14.11
N SER A 356 -8.98 -14.98 12.80
CA SER A 356 -7.96 -15.63 11.95
C SER A 356 -7.29 -14.66 10.96
N PHE A 357 -6.84 -13.54 11.48
CA PHE A 357 -6.35 -12.36 10.78
C PHE A 357 -5.08 -12.57 9.91
N GLU A 358 -4.16 -13.45 10.34
CA GLU A 358 -2.96 -13.77 9.55
C GLU A 358 -3.33 -14.47 8.23
N ALA A 359 -4.37 -15.32 8.26
CA ALA A 359 -4.91 -15.92 7.06
C ALA A 359 -5.51 -14.87 6.11
N VAL A 360 -6.03 -13.75 6.65
CA VAL A 360 -6.61 -12.66 5.85
C VAL A 360 -5.53 -11.97 5.01
N LEU A 361 -4.39 -11.69 5.61
CA LEU A 361 -3.23 -11.14 4.91
C LEU A 361 -2.72 -12.06 3.80
N ASP A 362 -2.47 -13.32 4.15
CA ASP A 362 -1.87 -14.30 3.25
C ASP A 362 -2.74 -14.52 2.00
N PHE A 363 -4.08 -14.48 2.14
CA PHE A 363 -4.96 -14.66 0.97
C PHE A 363 -5.04 -13.42 0.08
N ILE A 364 -4.94 -12.21 0.62
CA ILE A 364 -5.05 -10.96 -0.16
C ILE A 364 -3.75 -10.67 -0.89
N GLN A 365 -2.61 -11.00 -0.29
CA GLN A 365 -1.29 -10.67 -0.84
C GLN A 365 -1.12 -11.23 -2.25
N PHE A 366 -1.54 -12.48 -2.49
CA PHE A 366 -1.50 -13.07 -3.83
C PHE A 366 -2.32 -12.25 -4.84
N ALA A 367 -3.54 -11.83 -4.48
CA ALA A 367 -4.41 -11.07 -5.35
C ALA A 367 -3.83 -9.68 -5.69
N LEU A 368 -3.22 -8.99 -4.71
CA LEU A 368 -2.56 -7.70 -4.93
C LEU A 368 -1.30 -7.85 -5.81
N LEU A 369 -0.49 -8.89 -5.58
CA LEU A 369 0.67 -9.20 -6.42
C LEU A 369 0.25 -9.53 -7.85
N PHE A 370 -0.84 -10.28 -8.03
CA PHE A 370 -1.38 -10.58 -9.35
C PHE A 370 -1.79 -9.30 -10.09
N CYS A 371 -2.56 -8.42 -9.43
CA CYS A 371 -2.99 -7.16 -10.03
C CYS A 371 -1.79 -6.26 -10.40
N SER A 372 -0.79 -6.16 -9.52
CA SER A 372 0.40 -5.35 -9.77
C SER A 372 1.32 -5.95 -10.83
N PHE A 373 1.48 -7.27 -10.87
CA PHE A 373 2.20 -7.99 -11.94
C PHE A 373 1.61 -7.64 -13.31
N PHE A 374 0.30 -7.82 -13.49
CA PHE A 374 -0.33 -7.53 -14.78
C PHE A 374 -0.37 -6.04 -15.09
N THR A 375 -0.39 -5.18 -14.07
CA THR A 375 -0.29 -3.72 -14.27
C THR A 375 1.08 -3.37 -14.86
N VAL A 376 2.18 -3.87 -14.29
CA VAL A 376 3.53 -3.65 -14.84
C VAL A 376 3.69 -4.30 -16.22
N ALA A 377 3.18 -5.52 -16.42
CA ALA A 377 3.16 -6.17 -17.73
C ALA A 377 2.36 -5.35 -18.76
N GLY A 378 1.35 -4.60 -18.31
CA GLY A 378 0.54 -3.70 -19.11
C GLY A 378 1.36 -2.56 -19.75
N VAL A 379 2.41 -2.09 -19.10
CA VAL A 379 3.36 -1.11 -19.69
C VAL A 379 4.05 -1.71 -20.91
N ILE A 380 4.58 -2.93 -20.78
CA ILE A 380 5.25 -3.64 -21.87
C ILE A 380 4.26 -3.88 -23.01
N LYS A 381 3.07 -4.39 -22.68
CA LYS A 381 2.00 -4.63 -23.65
C LYS A 381 1.65 -3.37 -24.43
N LEU A 382 1.33 -2.27 -23.74
CA LEU A 382 0.90 -1.02 -24.38
C LEU A 382 2.01 -0.37 -25.22
N ARG A 383 3.28 -0.59 -24.89
CA ARG A 383 4.41 -0.16 -25.75
C ARG A 383 4.49 -0.95 -27.06
N ILE A 384 4.00 -2.18 -27.09
CA ILE A 384 3.95 -3.04 -28.29
C ILE A 384 2.66 -2.80 -29.08
N THR A 385 1.50 -2.79 -28.41
CA THR A 385 0.19 -2.70 -29.07
C THR A 385 -0.17 -1.28 -29.49
N ASP A 386 0.21 -0.27 -28.69
CA ASP A 386 -0.19 1.12 -28.88
C ASP A 386 1.03 2.07 -28.74
N PRO A 387 2.06 1.94 -29.60
CA PRO A 387 3.31 2.68 -29.48
C PRO A 387 3.14 4.20 -29.56
N ASP A 388 2.12 4.69 -30.28
CA ASP A 388 1.91 6.14 -30.50
C ASP A 388 1.12 6.83 -29.39
N LEU A 389 0.62 6.10 -28.38
CA LEU A 389 -0.09 6.72 -27.26
C LEU A 389 0.79 7.76 -26.55
N PRO A 390 0.27 8.97 -26.24
CA PRO A 390 1.00 9.98 -25.49
C PRO A 390 1.47 9.46 -24.13
N ARG A 391 2.77 9.55 -23.87
CA ARG A 391 3.42 9.13 -22.62
C ARG A 391 4.14 10.31 -21.97
N PRO A 392 3.43 11.14 -21.18
CA PRO A 392 4.02 12.32 -20.52
C PRO A 392 5.18 11.95 -19.58
N TYR A 393 5.15 10.75 -19.02
CA TYR A 393 6.25 10.13 -18.31
C TYR A 393 6.56 8.78 -18.98
N ARG A 394 7.84 8.44 -19.09
CA ARG A 394 8.31 7.14 -19.57
C ARG A 394 9.10 6.44 -18.47
N ALA A 395 8.78 5.17 -18.22
CA ALA A 395 9.45 4.32 -17.25
C ALA A 395 10.97 4.31 -17.49
N TRP A 396 11.71 4.80 -16.49
CA TRP A 396 13.17 4.84 -16.52
C TRP A 396 13.75 3.43 -16.49
N GLY A 397 14.80 3.16 -17.28
CA GLY A 397 15.45 1.86 -17.33
C GLY A 397 14.68 0.77 -18.10
N TYR A 398 13.63 1.13 -18.86
CA TYR A 398 12.92 0.18 -19.71
C TYR A 398 13.86 -0.47 -20.74
N PRO A 399 13.79 -1.80 -20.96
CA PRO A 399 12.81 -2.75 -20.40
C PRO A 399 13.22 -3.39 -19.06
N PHE A 400 14.45 -3.17 -18.59
CA PHE A 400 15.02 -3.86 -17.44
C PHE A 400 14.23 -3.64 -16.15
N THR A 401 13.79 -2.41 -15.87
CA THR A 401 13.06 -2.10 -14.63
C THR A 401 11.71 -2.85 -14.53
N PRO A 402 10.80 -2.84 -15.52
CA PRO A 402 9.65 -3.73 -15.52
C PRO A 402 10.00 -5.21 -15.38
N LEU A 403 11.04 -5.69 -16.08
CA LEU A 403 11.42 -7.11 -16.05
C LEU A 403 11.87 -7.55 -14.66
N VAL A 404 12.68 -6.75 -13.97
CA VAL A 404 13.11 -7.04 -12.59
C VAL A 404 11.91 -7.12 -11.65
N PHE A 405 10.99 -6.16 -11.74
CA PHE A 405 9.76 -6.19 -10.94
C PHE A 405 8.95 -7.46 -11.22
N LEU A 406 8.69 -7.78 -12.50
CA LEU A 406 7.93 -8.95 -12.90
C LEU A 406 8.56 -10.26 -12.42
N LEU A 407 9.89 -10.40 -12.52
CA LEU A 407 10.59 -11.61 -12.07
C LEU A 407 10.45 -11.81 -10.56
N VAL A 408 10.66 -10.76 -9.77
CA VAL A 408 10.55 -10.85 -8.30
C VAL A 408 9.09 -11.09 -7.89
N THR A 409 8.14 -10.38 -8.50
CA THR A 409 6.71 -10.59 -8.21
C THR A 409 6.24 -11.99 -8.63
N ALA A 410 6.71 -12.53 -9.76
CA ALA A 410 6.41 -13.90 -10.17
C ALA A 410 6.98 -14.93 -9.18
N PHE A 411 8.21 -14.72 -8.71
CA PHE A 411 8.79 -15.55 -7.65
C PHE A 411 7.96 -15.50 -6.36
N MET A 412 7.54 -14.31 -5.91
CA MET A 412 6.70 -14.17 -4.73
C MET A 412 5.34 -14.88 -4.89
N MET A 413 4.71 -14.75 -6.05
CA MET A 413 3.46 -15.45 -6.35
C MET A 413 3.64 -16.97 -6.36
N TYR A 414 4.75 -17.46 -6.93
CA TYR A 414 5.11 -18.88 -6.88
C TYR A 414 5.29 -19.35 -5.43
N TYR A 415 6.08 -18.63 -4.63
CA TYR A 415 6.31 -18.94 -3.22
C TYR A 415 5.01 -18.99 -2.42
N LEU A 416 4.11 -18.01 -2.58
CA LEU A 416 2.82 -18.00 -1.89
C LEU A 416 1.94 -19.18 -2.32
N LEU A 417 1.98 -19.56 -3.59
CA LEU A 417 1.19 -20.69 -4.09
C LEU A 417 1.70 -22.03 -3.55
N THR A 418 3.01 -22.19 -3.36
CA THR A 418 3.60 -23.44 -2.85
C THR A 418 3.52 -23.54 -1.33
N GLU A 419 3.83 -22.47 -0.60
CA GLU A 419 3.86 -22.47 0.87
C GLU A 419 2.49 -22.23 1.51
N ARG A 420 1.63 -21.45 0.84
CA ARG A 420 0.30 -21.03 1.33
C ARG A 420 -0.79 -21.28 0.27
N PRO A 421 -0.96 -22.53 -0.21
CA PRO A 421 -1.84 -22.82 -1.35
C PRO A 421 -3.30 -22.48 -1.08
N VAL A 422 -3.82 -22.81 0.11
CA VAL A 422 -5.23 -22.56 0.47
C VAL A 422 -5.54 -21.07 0.45
N GLN A 423 -4.64 -20.27 1.02
CA GLN A 423 -4.76 -18.81 1.06
C GLN A 423 -4.67 -18.22 -0.36
N SER A 424 -3.67 -18.62 -1.14
CA SER A 424 -3.51 -18.16 -2.53
C SER A 424 -4.71 -18.48 -3.41
N LEU A 425 -5.24 -19.71 -3.32
CA LEU A 425 -6.45 -20.14 -4.05
C LEU A 425 -7.69 -19.38 -3.58
N SER A 426 -7.81 -19.08 -2.29
CA SER A 426 -8.90 -18.27 -1.74
C SER A 426 -8.86 -16.83 -2.28
N GLY A 427 -7.66 -16.22 -2.35
CA GLY A 427 -7.47 -14.91 -2.98
C GLY A 427 -7.91 -14.90 -4.45
N MET A 428 -7.51 -15.94 -5.20
CA MET A 428 -7.94 -16.10 -6.59
C MET A 428 -9.46 -16.31 -6.71
N PHE A 429 -10.07 -17.04 -5.78
CA PHE A 429 -11.53 -17.18 -5.73
C PHE A 429 -12.24 -15.84 -5.50
N VAL A 430 -11.73 -15.01 -4.58
CA VAL A 430 -12.27 -13.65 -4.37
C VAL A 430 -12.16 -12.80 -5.64
N MET A 431 -11.04 -12.85 -6.34
CA MET A 431 -10.87 -12.18 -7.63
C MET A 431 -11.89 -12.65 -8.67
N LEU A 432 -12.03 -13.97 -8.83
CA LEU A 432 -12.97 -14.58 -9.78
C LEU A 432 -14.44 -14.26 -9.42
N SER A 433 -14.76 -14.14 -8.14
CA SER A 433 -16.10 -13.72 -7.69
C SER A 433 -16.47 -12.33 -8.24
N GLY A 434 -15.47 -11.44 -8.38
CA GLY A 434 -15.63 -10.14 -9.05
C GLY A 434 -16.11 -10.26 -10.50
N LEU A 435 -15.64 -11.25 -11.26
CA LEU A 435 -16.08 -11.45 -12.65
C LEU A 435 -17.54 -11.90 -12.73
N LEU A 436 -18.00 -12.74 -11.79
CA LEU A 436 -19.40 -13.13 -11.70
C LEU A 436 -20.29 -11.92 -11.40
N ILE A 437 -19.88 -11.08 -10.44
CA ILE A 437 -20.59 -9.84 -10.10
C ILE A 437 -20.62 -8.88 -11.29
N TYR A 438 -19.50 -8.73 -12.01
CA TYR A 438 -19.41 -7.92 -13.23
C TYR A 438 -20.41 -8.38 -14.30
N ALA A 439 -20.51 -9.69 -14.54
CA ALA A 439 -21.44 -10.26 -15.50
C ALA A 439 -22.91 -9.98 -15.13
N VAL A 440 -23.24 -10.02 -13.84
CA VAL A 440 -24.60 -9.68 -13.34
C VAL A 440 -24.89 -8.18 -13.51
N PHE A 441 -23.95 -7.31 -13.17
CA PHE A 441 -24.15 -5.86 -13.25
C PHE A 441 -24.23 -5.33 -14.68
N ARG A 442 -23.51 -5.93 -15.63
CA ARG A 442 -23.60 -5.55 -17.05
C ARG A 442 -24.93 -5.96 -17.69
N ARG A 443 -25.58 -7.01 -17.19
CA ARG A 443 -26.83 -7.55 -17.73
C ARG A 443 -28.09 -6.79 -17.32
N ARG A 444 -28.02 -5.84 -16.39
CA ARG A 444 -29.19 -5.02 -16.00
C ARG A 444 -29.25 -3.77 -16.88
N PRO A 445 -30.14 -3.69 -17.90
CA PRO A 445 -30.44 -2.42 -18.52
C PRO A 445 -31.10 -1.55 -17.44
N VAL A 446 -30.71 -0.27 -17.37
CA VAL A 446 -31.46 0.71 -16.59
C VAL A 446 -32.88 0.68 -17.15
N ALA A 447 -33.86 0.25 -16.34
CA ALA A 447 -35.26 0.40 -16.69
C ALA A 447 -35.47 1.88 -17.02
N ALA A 448 -35.76 2.17 -18.29
CA ALA A 448 -36.02 3.52 -18.76
C ALA A 448 -37.14 4.10 -17.88
N GLY A 449 -36.76 5.05 -17.02
CA GLY A 449 -37.71 5.78 -16.20
C GLY A 449 -38.69 6.46 -17.14
N THR A 450 -39.94 6.03 -17.05
CA THR A 450 -41.11 6.59 -17.71
C THR A 450 -41.06 8.11 -17.72
N SER A 451 -41.03 8.68 -18.92
CA SER A 451 -41.37 10.09 -19.18
C SER A 451 -42.76 10.36 -18.64
N HIS A 452 -42.85 11.01 -17.48
CA HIS A 452 -44.09 11.66 -17.06
C HIS A 452 -44.16 12.99 -17.82
N ASN A 453 -44.66 12.94 -19.06
CA ASN A 453 -45.34 14.08 -19.64
C ASN A 453 -46.60 14.29 -18.81
N ARG A 454 -46.69 15.41 -18.10
CA ARG A 454 -47.97 16.03 -17.81
C ARG A 454 -47.93 17.41 -18.44
N GLU A 455 -48.86 17.57 -19.36
CA GLU A 455 -49.33 18.82 -19.95
C GLU A 455 -49.77 19.83 -18.89
#